data_AF-A0A2G9UK31-F1
#
_entry.id   AF-A0A2G9UK31-F1
#
_cell.length_a   1.000
_cell.length_b   1.000
_cell.length_c   1.000
_cell.angle_alpha   90.00
_cell.angle_beta   90.00
_cell.angle_gamma   90.00
#
_symmetry.space_group_name_H-M   'P 1'
#
loop_
_entity.id
_entity.type
_entity.pdbx_description
1 polymer ?
#
loop_
_entity_poly.entity_id
_entity_poly.type
_entity_poly.pdbx_seq_one_letter_code
_entity_poly.pdbx_strand_id
1 'polypeptide(L)'
;MKIILKLLIETTLLLILLGRLCRARGVVCEIEALCDGGCGRFLRRPAFIGTLNRLSGLSRRDPDWFTHCARKGEFFKNIDRILSDDRWEVQHQCIKFLYEAMPTFGSKTLSNFLLTSTERTTKTDVVREFPAMFLPELMNSDWSNLLDALTKLMATSDGEMAENAAITAKKLEVYLGRVTFERLLLSLPSTQQKDYVRFSKNVVVAPAGPANNVPSQVVTRNTFKLASGERRFRFGIVPSVIAAMVIDNTDAVTRISGLEKWKQLIENITNEEISRLVPHLHSYLISLSNVLTELNFKLASKLENGKPQGSYCLNESLQVIVLALDVVRLTVNRLKAHMEAHLQQVVSLLAQHFGNQKAVIKQLIMMTCMDLFQNINPKTVVGALCIYLENRNSRVREEVVNILTSALMTTSSSKINFTAVLNMLVPLLLDPKRRVRLAAFEQLSVVGYLMNGKVDTLLRNVRDAEARHSAKGLTNAVMARLRRQSLPRIRYDGLIEYSTPPVNDSSFGISDSELGDDENLDLNWILHGGESMPDRPISPMSMVAGITKAFIATKSHKAGLPWINEKEDATCVVTMDRMKSDDQIVRRQDSNDTVFSPH
;
A
#
# COMPACT_ATOMS: atom_id res chain seq x y z
N MET A 1 5.96 1.25 -64.95
CA MET A 1 5.72 2.20 -63.85
C MET A 1 4.24 2.33 -63.46
N LYS A 2 3.33 2.86 -64.30
CA LYS A 2 1.89 3.04 -63.95
C LYS A 2 1.17 1.77 -63.46
N ILE A 3 1.47 0.59 -64.03
CA ILE A 3 0.89 -0.70 -63.62
C ILE A 3 1.32 -1.09 -62.19
N ILE A 4 2.60 -0.89 -61.84
CA ILE A 4 3.15 -1.21 -60.51
C ILE A 4 2.52 -0.31 -59.44
N LEU A 5 2.31 0.98 -59.75
CA LEU A 5 1.65 1.91 -58.84
C LEU A 5 0.18 1.52 -58.59
N LYS A 6 -0.53 1.03 -59.61
CA LYS A 6 -1.91 0.54 -59.47
C LYS A 6 -1.99 -0.72 -58.61
N LEU A 7 -1.09 -1.68 -58.82
CA LEU A 7 -0.96 -2.89 -57.99
C LEU A 7 -0.63 -2.57 -56.53
N LEU A 8 0.26 -1.59 -56.26
CA LEU A 8 0.58 -1.14 -54.90
C LEU A 8 -0.63 -0.49 -54.21
N ILE A 9 -1.41 0.32 -54.92
CA ILE A 9 -2.62 0.96 -54.37
C ILE A 9 -3.70 -0.11 -54.08
N GLU A 10 -3.95 -1.02 -55.02
CA GLU A 10 -4.95 -2.10 -54.86
C GLU A 10 -4.58 -3.08 -53.74
N THR A 11 -3.30 -3.50 -53.63
CA THR A 11 -2.84 -4.35 -52.51
C THR A 11 -2.85 -3.63 -51.16
N THR A 12 -2.53 -2.34 -51.12
CA THR A 12 -2.63 -1.54 -49.88
C THR A 12 -4.09 -1.39 -49.44
N LEU A 13 -5.01 -1.12 -50.38
CA LEU A 13 -6.46 -1.11 -50.11
C LEU A 13 -6.97 -2.47 -49.66
N LEU A 14 -6.52 -3.56 -50.27
CA LEU A 14 -6.89 -4.93 -49.88
C LEU A 14 -6.37 -5.27 -48.48
N LEU A 15 -5.16 -4.87 -48.13
CA LEU A 15 -4.59 -5.03 -46.77
C LEU A 15 -5.29 -4.15 -45.74
N ILE A 16 -5.75 -2.95 -46.10
CA ILE A 16 -6.58 -2.10 -45.23
C ILE A 16 -7.97 -2.73 -45.04
N LEU A 17 -8.58 -3.28 -46.10
CA LEU A 17 -9.88 -3.97 -46.04
C LEU A 17 -9.79 -5.28 -45.25
N LEU A 18 -8.81 -6.14 -45.51
CA LEU A 18 -8.53 -7.34 -44.71
C LEU A 18 -8.18 -6.97 -43.26
N GLY A 19 -7.40 -5.90 -43.06
CA GLY A 19 -7.10 -5.36 -41.74
C GLY A 19 -8.32 -4.77 -41.02
N ARG A 20 -9.36 -4.33 -41.73
CA ARG A 20 -10.66 -3.91 -41.16
C ARG A 20 -11.58 -5.12 -40.90
N LEU A 21 -11.62 -6.09 -41.81
CA LEU A 21 -12.38 -7.35 -41.68
C LEU A 21 -11.86 -8.25 -40.55
N CYS A 22 -10.55 -8.40 -40.41
CA CYS A 22 -9.93 -9.12 -39.29
C CYS A 22 -10.11 -8.37 -37.96
N ARG A 23 -10.09 -7.03 -37.96
CA ARG A 23 -10.48 -6.24 -36.78
C ARG A 23 -11.94 -6.48 -36.43
N ALA A 24 -12.87 -6.30 -37.36
CA ALA A 24 -14.31 -6.53 -37.14
C ALA A 24 -14.61 -7.94 -36.62
N ARG A 25 -14.00 -8.99 -37.19
CA ARG A 25 -14.11 -10.36 -36.66
C ARG A 25 -13.56 -10.51 -35.24
N GLY A 26 -12.46 -9.84 -34.91
CA GLY A 26 -11.92 -9.79 -33.54
C GLY A 26 -12.87 -9.08 -32.56
N VAL A 27 -13.41 -7.92 -32.94
CA VAL A 27 -14.39 -7.14 -32.15
C VAL A 27 -15.62 -8.00 -31.83
N VAL A 28 -16.20 -8.64 -32.84
CA VAL A 28 -17.41 -9.45 -32.69
C VAL A 28 -17.15 -10.64 -31.75
N CYS A 29 -16.08 -11.41 -31.95
CA CYS A 29 -15.76 -12.56 -31.08
C CYS A 29 -15.57 -12.19 -29.59
N GLU A 30 -15.00 -11.02 -29.28
CA GLU A 30 -14.77 -10.61 -27.88
C GLU A 30 -16.03 -10.11 -27.18
N ILE A 31 -16.92 -9.43 -27.90
CA ILE A 31 -18.21 -9.01 -27.37
C ILE A 31 -19.18 -10.20 -27.26
N GLU A 32 -19.18 -11.10 -28.25
CA GLU A 32 -19.98 -12.34 -28.22
C GLU A 32 -19.56 -13.23 -27.04
N ALA A 33 -18.27 -13.35 -26.74
CA ALA A 33 -17.77 -14.10 -25.58
C ALA A 33 -18.28 -13.58 -24.22
N LEU A 34 -18.73 -12.32 -24.15
CA LEU A 34 -19.34 -11.71 -22.96
C LEU A 34 -20.89 -11.75 -23.00
N CYS A 35 -21.46 -12.01 -24.18
CA CYS A 35 -22.89 -12.14 -24.41
C CYS A 35 -23.40 -13.60 -24.31
N ASP A 36 -22.53 -14.59 -24.51
CA ASP A 36 -22.98 -15.97 -24.65
C ASP A 36 -23.16 -16.69 -23.30
N GLY A 37 -24.30 -17.36 -23.14
CA GLY A 37 -24.89 -17.73 -21.83
C GLY A 37 -24.15 -18.82 -21.02
N GLY A 38 -22.96 -19.26 -21.44
CA GLY A 38 -22.16 -20.30 -20.78
C GLY A 38 -21.44 -19.88 -19.49
N CYS A 39 -21.95 -18.86 -18.80
CA CYS A 39 -21.19 -18.00 -17.88
C CYS A 39 -20.46 -18.76 -16.74
N GLY A 40 -21.10 -19.78 -16.14
CA GLY A 40 -20.52 -20.52 -15.00
C GLY A 40 -19.21 -21.27 -15.31
N ARG A 41 -18.95 -21.65 -16.57
CA ARG A 41 -17.66 -22.25 -16.99
C ARG A 41 -16.70 -21.23 -17.61
N PHE A 42 -17.20 -20.10 -18.12
CA PHE A 42 -16.37 -19.08 -18.75
C PHE A 42 -15.73 -18.12 -17.73
N LEU A 43 -16.49 -17.71 -16.70
CA LEU A 43 -16.00 -16.90 -15.59
C LEU A 43 -14.82 -17.58 -14.87
N ARG A 44 -14.83 -18.91 -14.74
CA ARG A 44 -13.75 -19.70 -14.11
C ARG A 44 -12.46 -19.82 -14.95
N ARG A 45 -12.40 -19.28 -16.18
CA ARG A 45 -11.18 -19.35 -17.01
C ARG A 45 -10.17 -18.26 -16.61
N PRO A 46 -8.87 -18.59 -16.44
CA PRO A 46 -7.82 -17.60 -16.16
C PRO A 46 -7.75 -16.45 -17.19
N ALA A 47 -8.15 -16.71 -18.44
CA ALA A 47 -8.13 -15.73 -19.53
C ALA A 47 -9.23 -14.64 -19.44
N PHE A 48 -10.20 -14.72 -18.53
CA PHE A 48 -11.36 -13.82 -18.49
C PHE A 48 -10.96 -12.35 -18.26
N ILE A 49 -10.01 -12.10 -17.33
CA ILE A 49 -9.42 -10.78 -17.09
C ILE A 49 -8.74 -10.23 -18.35
N GLY A 50 -8.13 -11.10 -19.16
CA GLY A 50 -7.56 -10.71 -20.45
C GLY A 50 -8.62 -10.21 -21.43
N THR A 51 -9.81 -10.82 -21.45
CA THR A 51 -10.93 -10.38 -22.30
C THR A 51 -11.46 -9.01 -21.88
N LEU A 52 -11.66 -8.77 -20.58
CA LEU A 52 -12.06 -7.45 -20.08
C LEU A 52 -11.03 -6.36 -20.46
N ASN A 53 -9.73 -6.63 -20.30
CA ASN A 53 -8.68 -5.68 -20.70
C ASN A 53 -8.67 -5.39 -22.21
N ARG A 54 -8.95 -6.38 -23.07
CA ARG A 54 -9.03 -6.17 -24.52
C ARG A 54 -10.27 -5.36 -24.91
N LEU A 55 -11.40 -5.58 -24.23
CA LEU A 55 -12.62 -4.76 -24.37
C LEU A 55 -12.43 -3.31 -23.87
N SER A 56 -11.67 -3.06 -22.81
CA SER A 56 -11.29 -1.71 -22.40
C SER A 56 -10.35 -1.03 -23.42
N GLY A 57 -9.51 -1.82 -24.09
CA GLY A 57 -8.73 -1.36 -25.24
C GLY A 57 -9.57 -1.08 -26.49
N LEU A 58 -10.68 -1.81 -26.66
CA LEU A 58 -11.65 -1.63 -27.73
C LEU A 58 -12.48 -0.35 -27.55
N SER A 59 -13.08 -0.17 -26.38
CA SER A 59 -13.97 0.99 -26.09
C SER A 59 -13.27 2.34 -26.19
N ARG A 60 -11.94 2.37 -26.00
CA ARG A 60 -11.08 3.53 -26.24
C ARG A 60 -10.68 3.77 -27.69
N ARG A 61 -10.78 2.76 -28.56
CA ARG A 61 -10.32 2.83 -29.97
C ARG A 61 -11.45 2.99 -30.97
N ASP A 62 -12.64 2.52 -30.64
CA ASP A 62 -13.84 2.56 -31.48
C ASP A 62 -15.00 3.20 -30.68
N PRO A 63 -15.40 4.44 -30.97
CA PRO A 63 -16.55 5.08 -30.30
C PRO A 63 -17.87 4.34 -30.54
N ASP A 64 -18.00 3.61 -31.65
CA ASP A 64 -19.21 2.90 -32.06
C ASP A 64 -19.15 1.41 -31.73
N TRP A 65 -18.19 0.98 -30.89
CA TRP A 65 -17.98 -0.42 -30.51
C TRP A 65 -19.27 -1.13 -30.04
N PHE A 66 -20.14 -0.40 -29.34
CA PHE A 66 -21.40 -0.92 -28.81
C PHE A 66 -22.44 -1.24 -29.90
N THR A 67 -22.35 -0.63 -31.10
CA THR A 67 -23.21 -1.01 -32.24
C THR A 67 -23.03 -2.49 -32.58
N HIS A 68 -21.78 -2.96 -32.62
CA HIS A 68 -21.35 -4.32 -32.93
C HIS A 68 -21.76 -5.38 -31.89
N CYS A 69 -22.26 -4.98 -30.72
CA CYS A 69 -22.78 -5.91 -29.72
C CYS A 69 -24.11 -6.54 -30.17
N ALA A 70 -24.10 -7.81 -30.57
CA ALA A 70 -25.30 -8.50 -31.05
C ALA A 70 -26.39 -8.65 -29.97
N ARG A 71 -26.03 -9.01 -28.72
CA ARG A 71 -26.99 -9.32 -27.64
C ARG A 71 -26.93 -8.28 -26.51
N LYS A 72 -27.30 -7.03 -26.82
CA LYS A 72 -27.18 -5.87 -25.91
C LYS A 72 -27.85 -6.08 -24.54
N GLY A 73 -29.01 -6.75 -24.47
CA GLY A 73 -29.68 -7.05 -23.19
C GLY A 73 -28.90 -8.03 -22.29
N GLU A 74 -28.33 -9.10 -22.89
CA GLU A 74 -27.54 -10.09 -22.14
C GLU A 74 -26.20 -9.53 -21.66
N PHE A 75 -25.62 -8.57 -22.38
CA PHE A 75 -24.43 -7.85 -21.96
C PHE A 75 -24.63 -7.15 -20.60
N PHE A 76 -25.76 -6.47 -20.36
CA PHE A 76 -26.06 -5.86 -19.05
C PHE A 76 -26.32 -6.90 -17.95
N LYS A 77 -27.07 -7.97 -18.24
CA LYS A 77 -27.28 -9.07 -17.28
C LYS A 77 -25.98 -9.75 -16.89
N ASN A 78 -25.03 -9.87 -17.83
CA ASN A 78 -23.72 -10.41 -17.55
C ASN A 78 -22.82 -9.41 -16.82
N ILE A 79 -22.92 -8.10 -17.07
CA ILE A 79 -22.28 -7.07 -16.22
C ILE A 79 -22.74 -7.21 -14.76
N ASP A 80 -24.05 -7.29 -14.50
CA ASP A 80 -24.57 -7.42 -13.13
C ASP A 80 -24.04 -8.69 -12.43
N ARG A 81 -23.99 -9.82 -13.16
CA ARG A 81 -23.36 -11.06 -12.69
C ARG A 81 -21.86 -10.95 -12.45
N ILE A 82 -21.12 -10.21 -13.28
CA ILE A 82 -19.67 -10.00 -13.15
C ILE A 82 -19.35 -9.06 -11.99
N LEU A 83 -20.18 -8.03 -11.78
CA LEU A 83 -20.11 -7.14 -10.61
C LEU A 83 -20.50 -7.86 -9.31
N SER A 84 -21.25 -8.96 -9.43
CA SER A 84 -21.62 -9.88 -8.35
C SER A 84 -20.71 -11.12 -8.25
N ASP A 85 -19.65 -11.23 -9.05
CA ASP A 85 -18.66 -12.33 -8.96
C ASP A 85 -17.83 -12.16 -7.68
N ASP A 86 -17.61 -13.23 -6.91
CA ASP A 86 -16.85 -13.16 -5.66
C ASP A 86 -15.44 -12.57 -5.85
N ARG A 87 -14.83 -12.74 -7.03
CA ARG A 87 -13.47 -12.28 -7.33
C ARG A 87 -13.45 -10.79 -7.64
N TRP A 88 -12.96 -10.01 -6.69
CA TRP A 88 -12.80 -8.57 -6.88
C TRP A 88 -11.91 -8.22 -8.10
N GLU A 89 -10.97 -9.07 -8.55
CA GLU A 89 -10.18 -8.83 -9.78
C GLU A 89 -11.11 -8.71 -10.98
N VAL A 90 -12.12 -9.58 -11.03
CA VAL A 90 -13.12 -9.65 -12.08
C VAL A 90 -14.09 -8.48 -11.95
N GLN A 91 -14.56 -8.16 -10.74
CA GLN A 91 -15.36 -6.96 -10.48
C GLN A 91 -14.62 -5.67 -10.89
N HIS A 92 -13.38 -5.49 -10.43
CA HIS A 92 -12.60 -4.27 -10.64
C HIS A 92 -12.22 -4.06 -12.10
N GLN A 93 -11.85 -5.13 -12.82
CA GLN A 93 -11.59 -5.02 -14.26
C GLN A 93 -12.89 -4.75 -15.04
N CYS A 94 -14.05 -5.20 -14.55
CA CYS A 94 -15.35 -4.82 -15.09
C CYS A 94 -15.68 -3.34 -14.79
N ILE A 95 -15.51 -2.86 -13.56
CA ILE A 95 -15.71 -1.46 -13.17
C ILE A 95 -14.78 -0.53 -13.97
N LYS A 96 -13.51 -0.93 -14.13
CA LYS A 96 -12.52 -0.20 -14.94
C LYS A 96 -12.91 -0.18 -16.42
N PHE A 97 -13.33 -1.31 -16.98
CA PHE A 97 -13.88 -1.39 -18.33
C PHE A 97 -15.08 -0.45 -18.50
N LEU A 98 -16.04 -0.48 -17.56
CA LEU A 98 -17.21 0.40 -17.57
C LEU A 98 -16.79 1.87 -17.51
N TYR A 99 -15.89 2.25 -16.59
CA TYR A 99 -15.37 3.63 -16.47
C TYR A 99 -14.66 4.10 -17.75
N GLU A 100 -13.78 3.28 -18.33
CA GLU A 100 -13.11 3.58 -19.61
C GLU A 100 -14.12 3.63 -20.78
N ALA A 101 -15.21 2.87 -20.71
CA ALA A 101 -16.27 2.85 -21.72
C ALA A 101 -17.31 3.96 -21.55
N MET A 102 -17.56 4.51 -20.36
CA MET A 102 -18.64 5.47 -20.08
C MET A 102 -18.75 6.61 -21.11
N PRO A 103 -17.64 7.26 -21.56
CA PRO A 103 -17.71 8.32 -22.57
C PRO A 103 -18.25 7.87 -23.94
N THR A 104 -18.05 6.60 -24.30
CA THR A 104 -18.60 6.01 -25.55
C THR A 104 -19.95 5.32 -25.31
N PHE A 105 -20.18 4.81 -24.10
CA PHE A 105 -21.42 4.20 -23.65
C PHE A 105 -22.57 5.19 -23.61
N GLY A 106 -22.33 6.39 -23.06
CA GLY A 106 -23.27 7.51 -23.05
C GLY A 106 -23.25 8.34 -24.34
N SER A 107 -22.66 7.86 -25.43
CA SER A 107 -22.66 8.60 -26.70
C SER A 107 -23.98 8.43 -27.46
N LYS A 108 -24.10 9.10 -28.62
CA LYS A 108 -25.24 8.97 -29.55
C LYS A 108 -25.61 7.52 -29.85
N THR A 109 -24.68 6.56 -29.76
CA THR A 109 -24.90 5.17 -30.16
C THR A 109 -25.86 4.40 -29.26
N LEU A 110 -25.83 4.59 -27.93
CA LEU A 110 -26.83 3.98 -27.03
C LEU A 110 -28.19 4.67 -27.19
N SER A 111 -28.21 6.00 -27.19
CA SER A 111 -29.44 6.79 -27.36
C SER A 111 -30.12 6.49 -28.70
N ASN A 112 -29.34 6.36 -29.78
CA ASN A 112 -29.84 5.90 -31.08
C ASN A 112 -30.42 4.49 -30.98
N PHE A 113 -29.71 3.50 -30.41
CA PHE A 113 -30.25 2.14 -30.28
C PHE A 113 -31.60 2.11 -29.53
N LEU A 114 -31.69 2.81 -28.40
CA LEU A 114 -32.91 2.90 -27.60
C LEU A 114 -34.08 3.53 -28.39
N LEU A 115 -33.81 4.55 -29.21
CA LEU A 115 -34.84 5.25 -29.97
C LEU A 115 -35.19 4.56 -31.29
N THR A 116 -34.21 4.11 -32.08
CA THR A 116 -34.40 3.65 -33.47
C THR A 116 -34.47 2.15 -33.67
N SER A 117 -34.08 1.32 -32.69
CA SER A 117 -34.21 -0.15 -32.84
C SER A 117 -35.68 -0.56 -33.02
N THR A 118 -35.93 -1.58 -33.84
CA THR A 118 -37.27 -2.18 -34.02
C THR A 118 -37.57 -3.29 -33.02
N GLU A 119 -36.57 -3.79 -32.29
CA GLU A 119 -36.68 -4.94 -31.40
C GLU A 119 -37.14 -4.53 -29.99
N ARG A 120 -38.46 -4.56 -29.75
CA ARG A 120 -39.09 -4.07 -28.50
C ARG A 120 -38.57 -4.80 -27.25
N THR A 121 -38.46 -6.13 -27.30
CA THR A 121 -37.99 -6.96 -26.18
C THR A 121 -36.58 -6.58 -25.70
N THR A 122 -35.64 -6.42 -26.63
CA THR A 122 -34.26 -6.02 -26.30
C THR A 122 -34.19 -4.59 -25.74
N LYS A 123 -35.05 -3.67 -26.18
CA LYS A 123 -35.15 -2.33 -25.57
C LYS A 123 -35.61 -2.42 -24.11
N THR A 124 -36.69 -3.15 -23.84
CA THR A 124 -37.24 -3.30 -22.47
C THR A 124 -36.22 -3.95 -21.54
N ASP A 125 -35.55 -5.02 -21.99
CA ASP A 125 -34.47 -5.65 -21.23
C ASP A 125 -33.32 -4.66 -20.96
N VAL A 126 -32.81 -3.94 -21.97
CA VAL A 126 -31.75 -2.95 -21.76
C VAL A 126 -32.14 -1.89 -20.74
N VAL A 127 -33.35 -1.32 -20.82
CA VAL A 127 -33.82 -0.29 -19.87
C VAL A 127 -34.02 -0.85 -18.46
N ARG A 128 -34.51 -2.10 -18.31
CA ARG A 128 -34.73 -2.73 -17.00
C ARG A 128 -33.42 -3.07 -16.28
N GLU A 129 -32.42 -3.57 -17.01
CA GLU A 129 -31.12 -3.99 -16.44
C GLU A 129 -30.13 -2.82 -16.31
N PHE A 130 -30.36 -1.69 -16.99
CA PHE A 130 -29.48 -0.50 -16.96
C PHE A 130 -29.07 -0.02 -15.55
N PRO A 131 -29.96 -0.03 -14.53
CA PRO A 131 -29.61 0.38 -13.17
C PRO A 131 -28.46 -0.42 -12.52
N ALA A 132 -28.07 -1.58 -13.04
CA ALA A 132 -26.87 -2.30 -12.60
C ALA A 132 -25.57 -1.47 -12.76
N MET A 133 -25.57 -0.48 -13.66
CA MET A 133 -24.45 0.45 -13.86
C MET A 133 -24.49 1.69 -12.95
N PHE A 134 -25.43 1.80 -12.02
CA PHE A 134 -25.47 2.86 -11.01
C PHE A 134 -24.48 2.56 -9.88
N LEU A 135 -23.20 2.62 -10.23
CA LEU A 135 -22.05 2.29 -9.39
C LEU A 135 -21.42 3.58 -8.84
N PRO A 136 -21.08 3.68 -7.54
CA PRO A 136 -20.45 4.87 -6.96
C PRO A 136 -19.24 5.40 -7.77
N GLU A 137 -18.46 4.48 -8.34
CA GLU A 137 -17.30 4.77 -9.19
C GLU A 137 -17.64 5.51 -10.51
N LEU A 138 -18.91 5.51 -10.94
CA LEU A 138 -19.41 6.13 -12.17
C LEU A 138 -20.29 7.38 -11.91
N MET A 139 -20.46 7.81 -10.65
CA MET A 139 -21.36 8.94 -10.30
C MET A 139 -20.97 10.24 -11.01
N ASN A 140 -19.67 10.46 -11.23
CA ASN A 140 -19.12 11.65 -11.89
C ASN A 140 -19.06 11.57 -13.42
N SER A 141 -19.59 10.51 -14.04
CA SER A 141 -19.68 10.39 -15.51
C SER A 141 -20.78 11.28 -16.10
N ASP A 142 -20.75 11.49 -17.43
CA ASP A 142 -21.82 12.21 -18.14
C ASP A 142 -23.03 11.29 -18.36
N TRP A 143 -24.15 11.64 -17.74
CA TRP A 143 -25.44 10.93 -17.83
C TRP A 143 -26.48 11.68 -18.68
N SER A 144 -26.13 12.80 -19.31
CA SER A 144 -27.05 13.68 -20.05
C SER A 144 -27.76 12.97 -21.22
N ASN A 145 -27.00 12.30 -22.09
CA ASN A 145 -27.52 11.60 -23.27
C ASN A 145 -28.40 10.39 -22.92
N LEU A 146 -28.21 9.80 -21.74
CA LEU A 146 -29.09 8.75 -21.21
C LEU A 146 -30.43 9.35 -20.77
N LEU A 147 -30.41 10.48 -20.05
CA LEU A 147 -31.62 11.16 -19.60
C LEU A 147 -32.45 11.69 -20.78
N ASP A 148 -31.80 12.22 -21.82
CA ASP A 148 -32.45 12.57 -23.09
C ASP A 148 -33.09 11.34 -23.77
N ALA A 149 -32.38 10.20 -23.83
CA ALA A 149 -32.93 8.98 -24.41
C ALA A 149 -34.14 8.43 -23.62
N LEU A 150 -34.07 8.42 -22.29
CA LEU A 150 -35.15 7.97 -21.41
C LEU A 150 -36.38 8.89 -21.51
N THR A 151 -36.19 10.21 -21.53
CA THR A 151 -37.30 11.18 -21.67
C THR A 151 -37.95 11.11 -23.06
N LYS A 152 -37.17 10.90 -24.13
CA LYS A 152 -37.71 10.60 -25.47
C LYS A 152 -38.47 9.28 -25.51
N LEU A 153 -37.99 8.23 -24.83
CA LEU A 153 -38.70 6.96 -24.72
C LEU A 153 -40.05 7.12 -24.01
N MET A 154 -40.11 7.86 -22.90
CA MET A 154 -41.37 8.16 -22.19
C MET A 154 -42.40 8.85 -23.09
N ALA A 155 -41.96 9.74 -23.99
CA ALA A 155 -42.85 10.47 -24.90
C ALA A 155 -43.27 9.69 -26.17
N THR A 156 -42.51 8.66 -26.58
CA THR A 156 -42.69 7.99 -27.90
C THR A 156 -43.05 6.51 -27.82
N SER A 157 -43.02 5.88 -26.64
CA SER A 157 -43.28 4.45 -26.46
C SER A 157 -44.68 4.14 -25.93
N ASP A 158 -45.05 2.87 -25.94
CA ASP A 158 -46.25 2.34 -25.27
C ASP A 158 -46.11 2.36 -23.73
N GLY A 159 -47.24 2.18 -23.03
CA GLY A 159 -47.34 2.44 -21.59
C GLY A 159 -46.31 1.68 -20.73
N GLU A 160 -46.10 0.39 -21.00
CA GLU A 160 -45.14 -0.45 -20.27
C GLU A 160 -43.69 0.02 -20.47
N MET A 161 -43.31 0.39 -21.70
CA MET A 161 -41.95 0.86 -22.00
C MET A 161 -41.73 2.28 -21.47
N ALA A 162 -42.75 3.14 -21.53
CA ALA A 162 -42.71 4.48 -20.93
C ALA A 162 -42.61 4.41 -19.39
N GLU A 163 -43.32 3.49 -18.75
CA GLU A 163 -43.23 3.26 -17.30
C GLU A 163 -41.85 2.73 -16.89
N ASN A 164 -41.29 1.75 -17.62
CA ASN A 164 -39.92 1.25 -17.38
C ASN A 164 -38.86 2.35 -17.56
N ALA A 165 -39.01 3.23 -18.57
CA ALA A 165 -38.14 4.39 -18.76
C ALA A 165 -38.28 5.40 -17.61
N ALA A 166 -39.49 5.65 -17.11
CA ALA A 166 -39.75 6.51 -15.96
C ALA A 166 -39.16 5.94 -14.66
N ILE A 167 -39.29 4.64 -14.40
CA ILE A 167 -38.68 3.94 -13.27
C ILE A 167 -37.15 4.07 -13.30
N THR A 168 -36.54 3.86 -14.47
CA THR A 168 -35.08 3.94 -14.63
C THR A 168 -34.57 5.38 -14.48
N ALA A 169 -35.29 6.37 -15.03
CA ALA A 169 -34.99 7.78 -14.80
C ALA A 169 -35.20 8.21 -13.33
N LYS A 170 -36.16 7.61 -12.61
CA LYS A 170 -36.37 7.87 -11.18
C LYS A 170 -35.27 7.26 -10.31
N LYS A 171 -34.80 6.06 -10.65
CA LYS A 171 -33.60 5.45 -10.03
C LYS A 171 -32.34 6.31 -10.29
N LEU A 172 -32.22 6.90 -11.48
CA LEU A 172 -31.12 7.83 -11.81
C LEU A 172 -31.16 9.12 -10.97
N GLU A 173 -32.34 9.69 -10.69
CA GLU A 173 -32.50 10.84 -9.76
C GLU A 173 -32.00 10.50 -8.35
N VAL A 174 -32.38 9.34 -7.81
CA VAL A 174 -31.94 8.89 -6.48
C VAL A 174 -30.43 8.67 -6.45
N TYR A 175 -29.86 8.09 -7.50
CA TYR A 175 -28.42 7.78 -7.59
C TYR A 175 -27.53 9.01 -7.77
N LEU A 176 -27.90 9.98 -8.62
CA LEU A 176 -27.11 11.21 -8.83
C LEU A 176 -27.33 12.28 -7.75
N GLY A 177 -28.41 12.13 -6.97
CA GLY A 177 -28.89 13.15 -6.06
C GLY A 177 -29.64 14.28 -6.78
N ARG A 178 -30.60 14.88 -6.07
CA ARG A 178 -31.58 15.82 -6.64
C ARG A 178 -30.95 16.98 -7.41
N VAL A 179 -29.93 17.63 -6.83
CA VAL A 179 -29.28 18.83 -7.40
C VAL A 179 -28.57 18.53 -8.73
N THR A 180 -27.89 17.38 -8.81
CA THR A 180 -27.20 16.95 -10.04
C THR A 180 -28.21 16.58 -11.12
N PHE A 181 -29.25 15.84 -10.74
CA PHE A 181 -30.30 15.42 -11.66
C PHE A 181 -31.13 16.59 -12.20
N GLU A 182 -31.53 17.54 -11.34
CA GLU A 182 -32.25 18.76 -11.74
C GLU A 182 -31.44 19.58 -12.75
N ARG A 183 -30.11 19.69 -12.56
CA ARG A 183 -29.23 20.36 -13.54
C ARG A 183 -29.24 19.68 -14.91
N LEU A 184 -29.22 18.34 -14.95
CA LEU A 184 -29.31 17.57 -16.21
C LEU A 184 -30.70 17.74 -16.84
N LEU A 185 -31.77 17.64 -16.05
CA LEU A 185 -33.14 17.81 -16.51
C LEU A 185 -33.41 19.21 -17.09
N LEU A 186 -32.85 20.26 -16.50
CA LEU A 186 -32.95 21.63 -17.00
C LEU A 186 -32.23 21.87 -18.34
N SER A 187 -31.27 21.01 -18.71
CA SER A 187 -30.61 21.08 -20.02
C SER A 187 -31.47 20.53 -21.17
N LEU A 188 -32.58 19.84 -20.85
CA LEU A 188 -33.50 19.23 -21.80
C LEU A 188 -34.65 20.18 -22.20
N PRO A 189 -35.26 20.03 -23.40
CA PRO A 189 -36.46 20.76 -23.80
C PRO A 189 -37.61 20.71 -22.78
N SER A 190 -38.35 21.81 -22.67
CA SER A 190 -39.44 21.98 -21.69
C SER A 190 -40.62 21.00 -21.86
N THR A 191 -40.73 20.33 -23.00
CA THR A 191 -41.64 19.19 -23.20
C THR A 191 -41.18 17.96 -22.42
N GLN A 192 -39.94 17.50 -22.62
CA GLN A 192 -39.34 16.38 -21.89
C GLN A 192 -39.33 16.58 -20.37
N GLN A 193 -39.12 17.82 -19.90
CA GLN A 193 -39.22 18.17 -18.48
C GLN A 193 -40.62 17.90 -17.92
N LYS A 194 -41.67 18.33 -18.65
CA LYS A 194 -43.07 18.08 -18.27
C LYS A 194 -43.43 16.60 -18.33
N ASP A 195 -42.96 15.89 -19.35
CA ASP A 195 -43.20 14.45 -19.49
C ASP A 195 -42.56 13.68 -18.34
N TYR A 196 -41.30 13.97 -17.99
CA TYR A 196 -40.66 13.37 -16.81
C TYR A 196 -41.46 13.61 -15.52
N VAL A 197 -41.90 14.84 -15.26
CA VAL A 197 -42.72 15.17 -14.07
C VAL A 197 -44.06 14.44 -14.09
N ARG A 198 -44.69 14.28 -15.26
CA ARG A 198 -45.95 13.56 -15.45
C ARG A 198 -45.80 12.07 -15.15
N PHE A 199 -44.82 11.41 -15.73
CA PHE A 199 -44.62 9.96 -15.59
C PHE A 199 -44.01 9.57 -14.25
N SER A 200 -43.11 10.38 -13.68
CA SER A 200 -42.45 10.08 -12.39
C SER A 200 -43.32 10.34 -11.15
N LYS A 201 -44.45 11.04 -11.28
CA LYS A 201 -45.30 11.48 -10.15
C LYS A 201 -45.73 10.37 -9.20
N ASN A 202 -45.99 9.17 -9.73
CA ASN A 202 -46.46 8.01 -8.97
C ASN A 202 -45.37 6.95 -8.76
N VAL A 203 -44.14 7.19 -9.22
CA VAL A 203 -43.04 6.22 -9.18
C VAL A 203 -42.32 6.29 -7.83
N VAL A 204 -42.62 5.33 -6.95
CA VAL A 204 -41.96 5.18 -5.65
C VAL A 204 -40.75 4.26 -5.80
N VAL A 205 -39.55 4.84 -5.76
CA VAL A 205 -38.29 4.11 -5.62
C VAL A 205 -37.87 4.19 -4.16
N ALA A 206 -37.66 3.05 -3.51
CA ALA A 206 -37.18 3.01 -2.12
C ALA A 206 -35.78 3.64 -2.04
N PRO A 207 -35.55 4.67 -1.20
CA PRO A 207 -34.23 5.25 -1.03
C PRO A 207 -33.33 4.29 -0.26
N ALA A 208 -32.12 4.05 -0.77
CA ALA A 208 -31.02 3.60 0.07
C ALA A 208 -30.70 4.74 1.05
N GLY A 209 -30.95 4.52 2.33
CA GLY A 209 -30.99 5.60 3.32
C GLY A 209 -29.61 6.20 3.61
N PRO A 210 -29.49 7.54 3.77
CA PRO A 210 -28.26 8.13 4.29
C PRO A 210 -28.11 7.79 5.77
N ALA A 211 -26.91 7.37 6.17
CA ALA A 211 -26.60 7.12 7.58
C ALA A 211 -26.61 8.43 8.38
N ASN A 212 -27.43 8.51 9.42
CA ASN A 212 -27.16 9.31 10.63
C ASN A 212 -28.10 8.96 11.79
N ASN A 213 -27.54 8.98 13.01
CA ASN A 213 -28.20 9.00 14.32
C ASN A 213 -29.09 7.80 14.73
N VAL A 214 -28.45 6.78 15.33
CA VAL A 214 -29.02 5.98 16.43
C VAL A 214 -27.97 5.92 17.55
N PRO A 215 -28.31 6.17 18.83
CA PRO A 215 -27.33 6.21 19.91
C PRO A 215 -26.82 4.82 20.32
N SER A 216 -25.66 4.81 20.96
CA SER A 216 -24.89 3.63 21.38
C SER A 216 -25.72 2.57 22.13
N GLN A 217 -25.88 1.39 21.51
CA GLN A 217 -26.19 0.15 22.24
C GLN A 217 -25.35 -1.03 21.73
N VAL A 218 -25.09 -1.95 22.65
CA VAL A 218 -24.12 -3.05 22.53
C VAL A 218 -24.58 -4.06 21.48
N VAL A 219 -23.74 -4.31 20.47
CA VAL A 219 -24.06 -5.26 19.40
C VAL A 219 -23.72 -6.69 19.84
N THR A 220 -24.73 -7.39 20.37
CA THR A 220 -24.64 -8.84 20.60
C THR A 220 -24.67 -9.58 19.26
N ARG A 221 -23.74 -10.54 19.06
CA ARG A 221 -23.80 -11.48 17.94
C ARG A 221 -25.13 -12.25 17.94
N ASN A 222 -25.67 -12.54 16.75
CA ASN A 222 -26.76 -13.49 16.46
C ASN A 222 -28.21 -12.96 16.33
N THR A 223 -28.48 -12.00 15.44
CA THR A 223 -29.62 -12.15 14.50
C THR A 223 -29.43 -11.33 13.23
N PHE A 224 -29.12 -11.98 12.09
CA PHE A 224 -29.20 -11.35 10.77
C PHE A 224 -29.73 -12.34 9.73
N LYS A 225 -31.04 -12.32 9.52
CA LYS A 225 -31.70 -12.76 8.29
C LYS A 225 -32.24 -11.54 7.55
N LEU A 226 -32.37 -11.68 6.22
CA LEU A 226 -33.09 -10.84 5.26
C LEU A 226 -32.40 -9.58 4.67
N ALA A 227 -32.94 -9.20 3.50
CA ALA A 227 -32.69 -8.03 2.64
C ALA A 227 -31.40 -8.00 1.78
N SER A 228 -31.56 -8.45 0.53
CA SER A 228 -30.61 -8.60 -0.59
C SER A 228 -29.93 -7.32 -1.14
N GLY A 229 -29.84 -6.22 -0.38
CA GLY A 229 -29.39 -4.92 -0.92
C GLY A 229 -28.01 -4.43 -0.48
N GLU A 230 -27.56 -4.76 0.73
CA GLU A 230 -26.73 -3.82 1.49
C GLU A 230 -25.40 -4.39 2.05
N ARG A 231 -24.85 -5.43 1.40
CA ARG A 231 -23.59 -6.07 1.81
C ARG A 231 -22.64 -6.39 0.64
N ARG A 232 -22.20 -5.36 -0.08
CA ARG A 232 -20.97 -5.50 -0.90
C ARG A 232 -19.77 -5.56 0.05
N PHE A 233 -19.05 -6.69 0.02
CA PHE A 233 -17.78 -6.86 0.70
C PHE A 233 -16.64 -6.82 -0.34
N ARG A 234 -15.61 -6.01 -0.10
CA ARG A 234 -14.32 -6.12 -0.77
C ARG A 234 -13.50 -7.23 -0.12
N PHE A 235 -12.71 -7.93 -0.92
CA PHE A 235 -11.81 -9.01 -0.45
C PHE A 235 -12.53 -10.10 0.38
N GLY A 236 -13.81 -10.37 0.08
CA GLY A 236 -14.62 -11.40 0.75
C GLY A 236 -15.07 -11.11 2.20
N ILE A 237 -14.45 -10.13 2.89
CA ILE A 237 -14.71 -9.86 4.32
C ILE A 237 -14.83 -8.38 4.71
N VAL A 238 -14.30 -7.44 3.91
CA VAL A 238 -14.23 -6.01 4.29
C VAL A 238 -15.45 -5.27 3.72
N PRO A 239 -16.37 -4.71 4.53
CA PRO A 239 -17.49 -3.93 4.02
C PRO A 239 -17.03 -2.82 3.06
N SER A 240 -17.69 -2.66 1.91
CA SER A 240 -17.28 -1.67 0.90
C SER A 240 -17.21 -0.24 1.42
N VAL A 241 -18.02 0.12 2.43
CA VAL A 241 -17.96 1.42 3.11
C VAL A 241 -16.61 1.60 3.83
N ILE A 242 -16.13 0.58 4.55
CA ILE A 242 -14.82 0.63 5.24
C ILE A 242 -13.69 0.69 4.21
N ALA A 243 -13.77 -0.06 3.13
CA ALA A 243 -12.78 0.01 2.05
C ALA A 243 -12.74 1.40 1.40
N ALA A 244 -13.90 2.03 1.17
CA ALA A 244 -13.98 3.39 0.64
C ALA A 244 -13.36 4.43 1.59
N MET A 245 -13.64 4.34 2.90
CA MET A 245 -13.04 5.22 3.91
C MET A 245 -11.50 5.19 3.90
N VAL A 246 -10.89 4.04 3.60
CA VAL A 246 -9.42 3.87 3.57
C VAL A 246 -8.79 4.39 2.27
N ILE A 247 -9.54 4.30 1.15
CA ILE A 247 -9.13 4.77 -0.18
C ILE A 247 -9.30 6.29 -0.34
N ASP A 248 -10.20 6.92 0.42
CA ASP A 248 -10.41 8.37 0.37
C ASP A 248 -9.18 9.15 0.87
N ASN A 249 -8.35 9.61 -0.06
CA ASN A 249 -7.12 10.35 0.22
C ASN A 249 -7.32 11.84 0.57
N THR A 250 -8.57 12.31 0.69
CA THR A 250 -8.89 13.71 1.03
C THR A 250 -8.80 13.98 2.54
N ASP A 251 -9.33 13.09 3.37
CA ASP A 251 -9.36 13.22 4.83
C ASP A 251 -8.57 12.11 5.54
N ALA A 252 -7.59 12.49 6.36
CA ALA A 252 -6.80 11.54 7.14
C ALA A 252 -7.62 10.91 8.30
N VAL A 253 -8.58 11.62 8.88
CA VAL A 253 -9.38 11.13 10.02
C VAL A 253 -10.32 10.00 9.58
N THR A 254 -10.98 10.17 8.44
CA THR A 254 -11.80 9.13 7.81
C THR A 254 -10.96 7.88 7.48
N ARG A 255 -9.73 8.05 6.95
CA ARG A 255 -8.81 6.92 6.70
C ARG A 255 -8.38 6.21 7.97
N ILE A 256 -8.07 6.95 9.04
CA ILE A 256 -7.73 6.42 10.36
C ILE A 256 -8.90 5.56 10.86
N SER A 257 -10.13 6.10 10.89
CA SER A 257 -11.31 5.35 11.33
C SER A 257 -11.62 4.14 10.44
N GLY A 258 -11.37 4.24 9.13
CA GLY A 258 -11.47 3.12 8.21
C GLY A 258 -10.48 1.99 8.54
N LEU A 259 -9.21 2.35 8.76
CA LEU A 259 -8.16 1.39 9.12
C LEU A 259 -8.37 0.78 10.51
N GLU A 260 -8.87 1.52 11.49
CA GLU A 260 -9.22 0.99 12.82
C GLU A 260 -10.35 -0.05 12.74
N LYS A 261 -11.42 0.23 11.98
CA LYS A 261 -12.51 -0.73 11.74
C LYS A 261 -12.00 -1.95 10.96
N TRP A 262 -11.14 -1.75 9.96
CA TRP A 262 -10.53 -2.84 9.19
C TRP A 262 -9.63 -3.71 10.10
N LYS A 263 -8.83 -3.09 10.99
CA LYS A 263 -8.03 -3.77 12.00
C LYS A 263 -8.89 -4.68 12.89
N GLN A 264 -10.00 -4.16 13.43
CA GLN A 264 -10.93 -4.93 14.28
C GLN A 264 -11.52 -6.17 13.58
N LEU A 265 -11.76 -6.09 12.26
CA LEU A 265 -12.20 -7.25 11.46
C LEU A 265 -11.13 -8.33 11.40
N ILE A 266 -9.86 -7.96 11.20
CA ILE A 266 -8.73 -8.92 11.13
C ILE A 266 -8.39 -9.47 12.52
N GLU A 267 -8.46 -8.66 13.58
CA GLU A 267 -8.22 -9.11 14.95
C GLU A 267 -9.13 -10.27 15.37
N ASN A 268 -10.38 -10.28 14.88
CA ASN A 268 -11.41 -11.24 15.27
C ASN A 268 -11.84 -12.20 14.14
N ILE A 269 -11.02 -12.31 13.09
CA ILE A 269 -11.33 -13.08 11.87
C ILE A 269 -11.55 -14.57 12.16
N THR A 270 -12.62 -15.15 11.62
CA THR A 270 -12.91 -16.59 11.74
C THR A 270 -12.26 -17.43 10.61
N ASN A 271 -12.23 -18.75 10.75
CA ASN A 271 -11.70 -19.64 9.71
C ASN A 271 -12.52 -19.58 8.40
N GLU A 272 -13.83 -19.38 8.50
CA GLU A 272 -14.71 -19.17 7.34
C GLU A 272 -14.44 -17.83 6.65
N GLU A 273 -14.02 -16.81 7.41
CA GLU A 273 -13.63 -15.50 6.89
C GLU A 273 -12.23 -15.51 6.27
N ILE A 274 -11.27 -16.23 6.86
CA ILE A 274 -9.97 -16.53 6.23
C ILE A 274 -10.20 -17.21 4.88
N SER A 275 -11.09 -18.21 4.82
CA SER A 275 -11.44 -18.93 3.58
C SER A 275 -12.04 -18.01 2.50
N ARG A 276 -12.71 -16.92 2.89
CA ARG A 276 -13.22 -15.88 1.98
C ARG A 276 -12.18 -14.83 1.60
N LEU A 277 -11.22 -14.54 2.48
CA LEU A 277 -10.16 -13.54 2.22
C LEU A 277 -9.02 -14.09 1.35
N VAL A 278 -8.59 -15.34 1.56
CA VAL A 278 -7.44 -15.95 0.87
C VAL A 278 -7.50 -15.83 -0.67
N PRO A 279 -8.65 -16.06 -1.35
CA PRO A 279 -8.76 -15.88 -2.80
C PRO A 279 -8.52 -14.45 -3.32
N HIS A 280 -8.54 -13.45 -2.43
CA HIS A 280 -8.37 -12.02 -2.77
C HIS A 280 -7.15 -11.39 -2.08
N LEU A 281 -6.34 -12.19 -1.38
CA LEU A 281 -5.26 -11.75 -0.51
C LEU A 281 -4.19 -10.94 -1.26
N HIS A 282 -3.87 -11.31 -2.49
CA HIS A 282 -2.94 -10.55 -3.34
C HIS A 282 -3.30 -9.06 -3.41
N SER A 283 -4.60 -8.78 -3.49
CA SER A 283 -5.11 -7.47 -3.87
C SER A 283 -5.65 -6.67 -2.71
N TYR A 284 -6.08 -7.37 -1.66
CA TYR A 284 -6.10 -6.87 -0.30
C TYR A 284 -4.73 -6.25 0.06
N LEU A 285 -3.63 -6.97 -0.20
CA LEU A 285 -2.27 -6.48 0.04
C LEU A 285 -1.90 -5.30 -0.87
N ILE A 286 -2.31 -5.29 -2.15
CA ILE A 286 -2.14 -4.12 -3.04
C ILE A 286 -2.90 -2.90 -2.50
N SER A 287 -4.13 -3.08 -1.99
CA SER A 287 -4.91 -1.98 -1.41
C SER A 287 -4.18 -1.34 -0.22
N LEU A 288 -3.60 -2.15 0.66
CA LEU A 288 -2.79 -1.66 1.79
C LEU A 288 -1.44 -1.07 1.34
N SER A 289 -0.81 -1.65 0.30
CA SER A 289 0.39 -1.08 -0.32
C SER A 289 0.15 0.32 -0.88
N ASN A 290 -0.99 0.57 -1.54
CA ASN A 290 -1.33 1.89 -2.08
C ASN A 290 -1.49 2.92 -0.96
N VAL A 291 -2.19 2.55 0.13
CA VAL A 291 -2.37 3.38 1.34
C VAL A 291 -1.03 3.83 1.92
N LEU A 292 -0.04 2.93 1.93
CA LEU A 292 1.33 3.15 2.41
C LEU A 292 2.19 3.97 1.43
N THR A 293 2.07 3.71 0.12
CA THR A 293 2.80 4.43 -0.93
C THR A 293 2.40 5.91 -1.03
N GLU A 294 1.10 6.22 -0.94
CA GLU A 294 0.53 7.58 -1.11
C GLU A 294 1.15 8.63 -0.16
N LEU A 295 1.58 8.19 1.03
CA LEU A 295 2.03 9.07 2.10
C LEU A 295 3.53 9.43 2.01
N ASN A 296 4.32 8.66 1.26
CA ASN A 296 5.71 9.03 0.96
C ASN A 296 5.79 10.26 0.03
N PHE A 297 4.78 10.48 -0.84
CA PHE A 297 4.80 11.58 -1.81
C PHE A 297 4.39 12.94 -1.21
N LYS A 298 3.40 12.98 -0.30
CA LYS A 298 2.96 14.22 0.39
C LYS A 298 4.05 14.84 1.30
N LEU A 299 5.04 14.06 1.73
CA LEU A 299 6.23 14.57 2.43
C LEU A 299 7.26 15.21 1.50
N ALA A 300 7.30 14.81 0.22
CA ALA A 300 8.21 15.37 -0.78
C ALA A 300 7.61 16.60 -1.49
N SER A 301 6.29 16.62 -1.73
CA SER A 301 5.62 17.70 -2.50
C SER A 301 5.31 18.97 -1.69
N LYS A 302 5.31 18.93 -0.35
CA LYS A 302 5.13 20.12 0.50
C LYS A 302 6.38 21.03 0.61
N LEU A 303 7.26 21.01 -0.40
CA LEU A 303 8.41 21.91 -0.52
C LEU A 303 8.18 23.08 -1.50
N GLU A 304 7.05 23.13 -2.20
CA GLU A 304 6.64 24.36 -2.90
C GLU A 304 6.25 25.46 -1.88
N ASN A 305 6.87 26.62 -2.02
CA ASN A 305 6.66 27.86 -1.24
C ASN A 305 7.23 27.94 0.19
N GLY A 306 8.12 27.02 0.60
CA GLY A 306 9.11 27.27 1.66
C GLY A 306 8.58 27.57 3.09
N LYS A 307 7.30 27.33 3.38
CA LYS A 307 6.72 27.43 4.74
C LYS A 307 6.16 26.07 5.19
N PRO A 308 6.57 25.55 6.37
CA PRO A 308 6.03 24.30 6.91
C PRO A 308 4.58 24.50 7.38
N GLN A 309 3.62 24.16 6.52
CA GLN A 309 2.21 24.28 6.84
C GLN A 309 1.72 23.10 7.70
N GLY A 310 1.84 23.26 9.01
CA GLY A 310 1.12 22.51 10.04
C GLY A 310 1.84 21.28 10.61
N SER A 311 2.25 21.36 11.88
CA SER A 311 2.75 20.22 12.67
C SER A 311 1.68 19.11 12.83
N TYR A 312 0.40 19.47 12.77
CA TYR A 312 -0.73 18.54 12.95
C TYR A 312 -0.85 17.51 11.81
N CYS A 313 -0.71 17.92 10.54
CA CYS A 313 -0.85 17.02 9.38
C CYS A 313 0.24 15.93 9.31
N LEU A 314 1.38 16.12 9.99
CA LEU A 314 2.47 15.14 10.06
C LEU A 314 2.15 13.97 11.00
N ASN A 315 1.32 14.21 12.02
CA ASN A 315 0.95 13.21 13.01
C ASN A 315 -0.10 12.25 12.47
N GLU A 316 -1.13 12.79 11.82
CA GLU A 316 -2.22 12.02 11.18
C GLU A 316 -1.69 11.14 10.04
N SER A 317 -0.80 11.68 9.19
CA SER A 317 -0.18 10.90 8.12
C SER A 317 0.73 9.78 8.65
N LEU A 318 1.45 10.01 9.75
CA LEU A 318 2.20 8.95 10.44
C LEU A 318 1.26 7.89 11.05
N GLN A 319 0.12 8.31 11.63
CA GLN A 319 -0.88 7.40 12.21
C GLN A 319 -1.51 6.48 11.16
N VAL A 320 -1.81 6.99 9.95
CA VAL A 320 -2.29 6.15 8.83
C VAL A 320 -1.24 5.09 8.45
N ILE A 321 0.05 5.43 8.37
CA ILE A 321 1.13 4.45 8.08
C ILE A 321 1.21 3.39 9.19
N VAL A 322 1.21 3.81 10.45
CA VAL A 322 1.28 2.91 11.62
C VAL A 322 0.10 1.95 11.65
N LEU A 323 -1.13 2.44 11.45
CA LEU A 323 -2.32 1.60 11.42
C LEU A 323 -2.33 0.65 10.22
N ALA A 324 -1.95 1.11 9.02
CA ALA A 324 -1.88 0.24 7.84
C ALA A 324 -0.82 -0.86 7.98
N LEU A 325 0.35 -0.55 8.54
CA LEU A 325 1.37 -1.56 8.87
C LEU A 325 0.89 -2.55 9.94
N ASP A 326 0.13 -2.10 10.95
CA ASP A 326 -0.42 -2.98 11.98
C ASP A 326 -1.54 -3.89 11.44
N VAL A 327 -2.38 -3.40 10.51
CA VAL A 327 -3.32 -4.24 9.74
C VAL A 327 -2.58 -5.32 8.94
N VAL A 328 -1.45 -4.97 8.30
CA VAL A 328 -0.61 -5.96 7.57
C VAL A 328 -0.01 -6.98 8.54
N ARG A 329 0.55 -6.54 9.67
CA ARG A 329 1.09 -7.41 10.72
C ARG A 329 0.06 -8.40 11.23
N LEU A 330 -1.13 -7.91 11.59
CA LEU A 330 -2.24 -8.73 12.06
C LEU A 330 -2.73 -9.69 10.98
N THR A 331 -2.77 -9.27 9.72
CA THR A 331 -3.10 -10.16 8.60
C THR A 331 -2.10 -11.31 8.51
N VAL A 332 -0.79 -11.02 8.59
CA VAL A 332 0.26 -12.06 8.59
C VAL A 332 0.09 -13.02 9.77
N ASN A 333 -0.05 -12.50 10.99
CA ASN A 333 -0.18 -13.28 12.22
C ASN A 333 -1.44 -14.18 12.22
N ARG A 334 -2.55 -13.71 11.64
CA ARG A 334 -3.83 -14.43 11.60
C ARG A 334 -3.90 -15.45 10.46
N LEU A 335 -3.40 -15.14 9.27
CA LEU A 335 -3.48 -16.01 8.09
C LEU A 335 -2.33 -17.02 8.01
N LYS A 336 -1.21 -16.78 8.70
CA LYS A 336 -0.10 -17.73 8.89
C LYS A 336 0.40 -18.31 7.56
N ALA A 337 0.36 -19.63 7.38
CA ALA A 337 0.84 -20.34 6.19
C ALA A 337 0.13 -19.90 4.88
N HIS A 338 -1.10 -19.38 4.94
CA HIS A 338 -1.77 -18.83 3.74
C HIS A 338 -1.03 -17.62 3.14
N MET A 339 -0.14 -16.99 3.90
CA MET A 339 0.72 -15.90 3.41
C MET A 339 1.90 -16.37 2.55
N GLU A 340 2.25 -17.67 2.53
CA GLU A 340 3.45 -18.16 1.83
C GLU A 340 3.40 -17.86 0.32
N ALA A 341 2.24 -18.04 -0.32
CA ALA A 341 2.01 -17.70 -1.73
C ALA A 341 2.09 -16.19 -2.03
N HIS A 342 2.06 -15.33 -1.01
CA HIS A 342 2.08 -13.88 -1.11
C HIS A 342 3.27 -13.22 -0.38
N LEU A 343 4.26 -14.02 0.04
CA LEU A 343 5.41 -13.57 0.82
C LEU A 343 6.16 -12.42 0.14
N GLN A 344 6.39 -12.50 -1.17
CA GLN A 344 7.10 -11.47 -1.93
C GLN A 344 6.33 -10.14 -1.94
N GLN A 345 4.99 -10.19 -2.03
CA GLN A 345 4.13 -9.02 -1.97
C GLN A 345 4.14 -8.38 -0.57
N VAL A 346 4.09 -9.19 0.49
CA VAL A 346 4.21 -8.69 1.88
C VAL A 346 5.56 -8.03 2.12
N VAL A 347 6.67 -8.69 1.75
CA VAL A 347 8.01 -8.12 1.94
C VAL A 347 8.22 -6.87 1.08
N SER A 348 7.72 -6.85 -0.16
CA SER A 348 7.77 -5.66 -1.03
C SER A 348 6.95 -4.48 -0.50
N LEU A 349 5.83 -4.75 0.18
CA LEU A 349 5.04 -3.74 0.89
C LEU A 349 5.84 -3.18 2.07
N LEU A 350 6.37 -4.04 2.95
CA LEU A 350 7.15 -3.60 4.12
C LEU A 350 8.41 -2.83 3.71
N ALA A 351 9.05 -3.21 2.60
CA ALA A 351 10.27 -2.61 2.08
C ALA A 351 10.12 -1.13 1.69
N GLN A 352 8.89 -0.66 1.42
CA GLN A 352 8.58 0.77 1.20
C GLN A 352 8.92 1.64 2.42
N HIS A 353 9.05 1.02 3.60
CA HIS A 353 9.37 1.69 4.86
C HIS A 353 10.64 1.14 5.56
N PHE A 354 11.42 0.27 4.89
CA PHE A 354 12.72 -0.15 5.43
C PHE A 354 13.67 1.05 5.61
N GLY A 355 14.43 1.05 6.72
CA GLY A 355 15.33 2.14 7.07
C GLY A 355 14.65 3.43 7.56
N ASN A 356 13.34 3.41 7.81
CA ASN A 356 12.63 4.52 8.46
C ASN A 356 13.22 4.78 9.86
N GLN A 357 13.31 6.04 10.28
CA GLN A 357 13.89 6.43 11.58
C GLN A 357 12.87 6.50 12.72
N LYS A 358 11.56 6.38 12.43
CA LYS A 358 10.51 6.32 13.47
C LYS A 358 10.48 4.93 14.10
N ALA A 359 10.76 4.85 15.40
CA ALA A 359 10.86 3.58 16.14
C ALA A 359 9.61 2.69 15.98
N VAL A 360 8.40 3.26 16.09
CA VAL A 360 7.13 2.53 15.93
C VAL A 360 7.01 1.82 14.57
N ILE A 361 7.50 2.44 13.49
CA ILE A 361 7.51 1.82 12.16
C ILE A 361 8.51 0.66 12.11
N LYS A 362 9.72 0.84 12.66
CA LYS A 362 10.73 -0.24 12.76
C LYS A 362 10.21 -1.41 13.59
N GLN A 363 9.53 -1.14 14.72
CA GLN A 363 8.94 -2.16 15.59
C GLN A 363 7.89 -2.98 14.84
N LEU A 364 6.94 -2.34 14.16
CA LEU A 364 5.93 -3.04 13.35
C LEU A 364 6.54 -3.87 12.21
N ILE A 365 7.54 -3.35 11.51
CA ILE A 365 8.27 -4.09 10.46
C ILE A 365 8.97 -5.32 11.06
N MET A 366 9.73 -5.13 12.13
CA MET A 366 10.45 -6.20 12.83
C MET A 366 9.48 -7.30 13.29
N MET A 367 8.41 -6.92 14.01
CA MET A 367 7.39 -7.86 14.47
C MET A 367 6.74 -8.62 13.31
N THR A 368 6.39 -7.93 12.21
CA THR A 368 5.79 -8.58 11.02
C THR A 368 6.76 -9.58 10.39
N CYS A 369 8.04 -9.23 10.26
CA CYS A 369 9.05 -10.15 9.76
C CYS A 369 9.25 -11.35 10.69
N MET A 370 9.20 -11.15 12.01
CA MET A 370 9.26 -12.26 12.98
C MET A 370 8.00 -13.15 12.91
N ASP A 371 6.81 -12.58 12.70
CA ASP A 371 5.59 -13.34 12.40
C ASP A 371 5.75 -14.18 11.11
N LEU A 372 6.35 -13.63 10.05
CA LEU A 372 6.66 -14.39 8.83
C LEU A 372 7.62 -15.56 9.11
N PHE A 373 8.68 -15.33 9.90
CA PHE A 373 9.65 -16.37 10.29
C PHE A 373 9.03 -17.51 11.13
N GLN A 374 7.99 -17.22 11.91
CA GLN A 374 7.29 -18.22 12.72
C GLN A 374 6.26 -19.03 11.92
N ASN A 375 5.67 -18.45 10.88
CA ASN A 375 4.51 -19.02 10.18
C ASN A 375 4.79 -19.52 8.74
N ILE A 376 5.94 -19.17 8.16
CA ILE A 376 6.35 -19.54 6.79
C ILE A 376 7.76 -20.16 6.86
N ASN A 377 8.14 -20.95 5.86
CA ASN A 377 9.49 -21.52 5.75
C ASN A 377 10.59 -20.42 5.87
N PRO A 378 11.44 -20.45 6.92
CA PRO A 378 12.45 -19.43 7.17
C PRO A 378 13.41 -19.21 6.00
N LYS A 379 13.73 -20.26 5.22
CA LYS A 379 14.61 -20.16 4.06
C LYS A 379 14.02 -19.25 2.98
N THR A 380 12.70 -19.33 2.78
CA THR A 380 11.98 -18.49 1.81
C THR A 380 11.91 -17.04 2.28
N VAL A 381 11.69 -16.82 3.59
CA VAL A 381 11.70 -15.47 4.21
C VAL A 381 13.07 -14.81 4.12
N VAL A 382 14.16 -15.53 4.42
CA VAL A 382 15.54 -15.05 4.18
C VAL A 382 15.74 -14.70 2.71
N GLY A 383 15.33 -15.58 1.78
CA GLY A 383 15.45 -15.33 0.34
C GLY A 383 14.74 -14.05 -0.13
N ALA A 384 13.56 -13.75 0.42
CA ALA A 384 12.83 -12.52 0.12
C ALA A 384 13.51 -11.26 0.72
N LEU A 385 14.06 -11.37 1.94
CA LEU A 385 14.73 -10.26 2.62
C LEU A 385 16.11 -9.93 2.04
N CYS A 386 16.90 -10.94 1.64
CA CYS A 386 18.28 -10.74 1.17
C CYS A 386 18.39 -9.86 -0.08
N ILE A 387 17.35 -9.77 -0.91
CA ILE A 387 17.30 -8.86 -2.08
C ILE A 387 17.55 -7.40 -1.66
N TYR A 388 17.15 -7.02 -0.44
CA TYR A 388 17.29 -5.67 0.08
C TYR A 388 18.65 -5.37 0.71
N LEU A 389 19.54 -6.37 0.83
CA LEU A 389 20.93 -6.18 1.25
C LEU A 389 21.79 -5.50 0.17
N GLU A 390 21.35 -5.49 -1.08
CA GLU A 390 22.02 -4.75 -2.17
C GLU A 390 21.40 -3.36 -2.41
N ASN A 391 20.44 -2.94 -1.58
CA ASN A 391 19.75 -1.66 -1.75
C ASN A 391 20.70 -0.47 -1.60
N ARG A 392 20.60 0.53 -2.48
CA ARG A 392 21.42 1.75 -2.44
C ARG A 392 21.34 2.50 -1.11
N ASN A 393 20.17 2.51 -0.46
CA ASN A 393 19.96 3.13 0.84
C ASN A 393 20.55 2.25 1.96
N SER A 394 21.62 2.70 2.61
CA SER A 394 22.27 1.92 3.68
C SER A 394 21.40 1.70 4.91
N ARG A 395 20.40 2.55 5.16
CA ARG A 395 19.43 2.34 6.25
C ARG A 395 18.53 1.13 5.97
N VAL A 396 18.24 0.85 4.69
CA VAL A 396 17.50 -0.37 4.29
C VAL A 396 18.34 -1.60 4.58
N ARG A 397 19.62 -1.60 4.17
CA ARG A 397 20.56 -2.71 4.43
C ARG A 397 20.70 -2.98 5.92
N GLU A 398 20.94 -1.94 6.72
CA GLU A 398 21.01 -2.00 8.19
C GLU A 398 19.74 -2.60 8.83
N GLU A 399 18.55 -2.18 8.40
CA GLU A 399 17.27 -2.71 8.89
C GLU A 399 17.14 -4.22 8.61
N VAL A 400 17.52 -4.65 7.41
CA VAL A 400 17.45 -6.06 6.99
C VAL A 400 18.44 -6.92 7.77
N VAL A 401 19.68 -6.45 7.98
CA VAL A 401 20.66 -7.15 8.83
C VAL A 401 20.14 -7.31 10.26
N ASN A 402 19.46 -6.29 10.80
CA ASN A 402 18.83 -6.38 12.11
C ASN A 402 17.71 -7.42 12.15
N ILE A 403 16.79 -7.41 11.17
CA ILE A 403 15.72 -8.42 11.06
C ILE A 403 16.31 -9.84 11.02
N LEU A 404 17.34 -10.06 10.20
CA LEU A 404 18.03 -11.36 10.09
C LEU A 404 18.76 -11.74 11.39
N THR A 405 19.25 -10.77 12.17
CA THR A 405 19.90 -11.01 13.47
C THR A 405 18.88 -11.44 14.53
N SER A 406 17.72 -10.78 14.61
CA SER A 406 16.60 -11.21 15.47
C SER A 406 16.13 -12.62 15.10
N ALA A 407 16.04 -12.93 13.80
CA ALA A 407 15.70 -14.27 13.33
C ALA A 407 16.73 -15.33 13.76
N LEU A 408 18.03 -15.03 13.67
CA LEU A 408 19.09 -15.93 14.17
C LEU A 408 19.01 -16.15 15.69
N MET A 409 18.82 -15.08 16.48
CA MET A 409 18.75 -15.16 17.95
C MET A 409 17.54 -15.94 18.47
N THR A 410 16.45 -16.01 17.69
CA THR A 410 15.22 -16.73 18.03
C THR A 410 15.12 -18.13 17.41
N THR A 411 16.06 -18.50 16.53
CA THR A 411 16.08 -19.80 15.83
C THR A 411 17.03 -20.77 16.53
N SER A 412 16.57 -22.02 16.75
CA SER A 412 17.46 -23.09 17.24
C SER A 412 18.63 -23.31 16.28
N SER A 413 19.86 -23.33 16.80
CA SER A 413 21.10 -23.49 16.04
C SER A 413 21.12 -24.72 15.12
N SER A 414 20.42 -25.78 15.51
CA SER A 414 20.25 -27.01 14.71
C SER A 414 19.58 -26.80 13.35
N LYS A 415 18.84 -25.69 13.16
CA LYS A 415 18.11 -25.36 11.92
C LYS A 415 18.88 -24.39 11.01
N ILE A 416 20.07 -23.93 11.40
CA ILE A 416 20.79 -22.84 10.73
C ILE A 416 21.81 -23.38 9.72
N ASN A 417 21.71 -22.94 8.47
CA ASN A 417 22.75 -23.16 7.46
C ASN A 417 23.82 -22.08 7.58
N PHE A 418 24.82 -22.32 8.43
CA PHE A 418 25.92 -21.37 8.67
C PHE A 418 26.69 -20.98 7.41
N THR A 419 26.86 -21.87 6.43
CA THR A 419 27.53 -21.54 5.15
C THR A 419 26.75 -20.47 4.38
N ALA A 420 25.42 -20.60 4.31
CA ALA A 420 24.57 -19.60 3.65
C ALA A 420 24.57 -18.26 4.41
N VAL A 421 24.59 -18.30 5.75
CA VAL A 421 24.68 -17.09 6.59
C VAL A 421 26.03 -16.38 6.39
N LEU A 422 27.16 -17.11 6.40
CA LEU A 422 28.49 -16.54 6.19
C LEU A 422 28.66 -15.93 4.79
N ASN A 423 28.15 -16.59 3.75
CA ASN A 423 28.18 -16.07 2.37
C ASN A 423 27.43 -14.73 2.23
N MET A 424 26.39 -14.51 3.03
CA MET A 424 25.62 -13.26 3.08
C MET A 424 26.27 -12.21 3.99
N LEU A 425 26.76 -12.64 5.17
CA LEU A 425 27.30 -11.77 6.22
C LEU A 425 28.67 -11.17 5.86
N VAL A 426 29.60 -11.97 5.33
CA VAL A 426 30.99 -11.54 5.13
C VAL A 426 31.10 -10.32 4.18
N PRO A 427 30.36 -10.23 3.06
CA PRO A 427 30.30 -9.00 2.26
C PRO A 427 29.83 -7.75 3.02
N LEU A 428 28.97 -7.88 4.04
CA LEU A 428 28.43 -6.75 4.81
C LEU A 428 29.43 -6.18 5.82
N LEU A 429 30.42 -6.97 6.25
CA LEU A 429 31.58 -6.46 7.02
C LEU A 429 32.44 -5.49 6.19
N LEU A 430 32.33 -5.56 4.86
CA LEU A 430 32.99 -4.70 3.87
C LEU A 430 32.08 -3.57 3.36
N ASP A 431 30.88 -3.39 3.92
CA ASP A 431 29.94 -2.36 3.45
C ASP A 431 30.56 -0.95 3.55
N PRO A 432 30.40 -0.07 2.54
CA PRO A 432 30.97 1.28 2.56
C PRO A 432 30.39 2.20 3.67
N LYS A 433 29.31 1.81 4.36
CA LYS A 433 28.67 2.62 5.42
C LYS A 433 28.81 1.96 6.79
N ARG A 434 29.48 2.67 7.70
CA ARG A 434 29.74 2.27 9.11
C ARG A 434 28.56 1.62 9.84
N ARG A 435 27.33 2.11 9.65
CA ARG A 435 26.14 1.57 10.33
C ARG A 435 25.77 0.15 9.86
N VAL A 436 26.03 -0.18 8.59
CA VAL A 436 25.82 -1.52 8.06
C VAL A 436 26.94 -2.44 8.54
N ARG A 437 28.21 -1.97 8.56
CA ARG A 437 29.32 -2.71 9.18
C ARG A 437 29.03 -3.03 10.64
N LEU A 438 28.60 -2.04 11.43
CA LEU A 438 28.20 -2.22 12.83
C LEU A 438 27.11 -3.29 12.99
N ALA A 439 26.03 -3.22 12.21
CA ALA A 439 24.97 -4.25 12.21
C ALA A 439 25.52 -5.65 11.86
N ALA A 440 26.45 -5.72 10.90
CA ALA A 440 27.11 -6.97 10.52
C ALA A 440 28.03 -7.51 11.64
N PHE A 441 28.77 -6.66 12.37
CA PHE A 441 29.57 -7.11 13.52
C PHE A 441 28.71 -7.59 14.71
N GLU A 442 27.53 -7.01 14.93
CA GLU A 442 26.58 -7.55 15.90
C GLU A 442 26.03 -8.90 15.46
N GLN A 443 25.64 -9.05 14.19
CA GLN A 443 25.22 -10.36 13.63
C GLN A 443 26.34 -11.41 13.71
N LEU A 444 27.58 -11.00 13.42
CA LEU A 444 28.78 -11.84 13.48
C LEU A 444 29.01 -12.39 14.89
N SER A 445 28.77 -11.60 15.94
CA SER A 445 28.88 -12.07 17.33
C SER A 445 27.89 -13.20 17.62
N VAL A 446 26.64 -13.07 17.16
CA VAL A 446 25.59 -14.08 17.27
C VAL A 446 25.97 -15.34 16.48
N VAL A 447 26.46 -15.19 15.24
CA VAL A 447 26.90 -16.32 14.42
C VAL A 447 28.08 -17.06 15.06
N GLY A 448 29.09 -16.32 15.55
CA GLY A 448 30.26 -16.90 16.23
C GLY A 448 29.88 -17.71 17.48
N TYR A 449 28.96 -17.18 18.29
CA TYR A 449 28.39 -17.89 19.44
C TYR A 449 27.62 -19.15 19.04
N LEU A 450 26.70 -19.05 18.07
CA LEU A 450 25.89 -20.18 17.61
C LEU A 450 26.69 -21.28 16.90
N MET A 451 27.87 -20.96 16.36
CA MET A 451 28.79 -21.94 15.75
C MET A 451 29.55 -22.81 16.75
N ASN A 452 29.45 -22.53 18.06
CA ASN A 452 29.92 -23.35 19.19
C ASN A 452 31.26 -24.08 18.95
N GLY A 453 32.35 -23.31 18.85
CA GLY A 453 33.70 -23.83 18.63
C GLY A 453 34.14 -24.01 17.17
N LYS A 454 33.24 -23.89 16.18
CA LYS A 454 33.61 -23.98 14.73
C LYS A 454 34.12 -22.65 14.16
N VAL A 455 34.71 -21.79 14.98
CA VAL A 455 35.11 -20.42 14.63
C VAL A 455 36.16 -20.39 13.50
N ASP A 456 37.01 -21.40 13.38
CA ASP A 456 37.98 -21.50 12.28
C ASP A 456 37.37 -21.50 10.87
N THR A 457 36.14 -22.03 10.73
CA THR A 457 35.41 -21.99 9.45
C THR A 457 34.94 -20.58 9.13
N LEU A 458 34.48 -19.82 10.13
CA LEU A 458 34.14 -18.41 10.00
C LEU A 458 35.39 -17.60 9.64
N LEU A 459 36.48 -17.75 10.41
CA LEU A 459 37.75 -17.04 10.17
C LEU A 459 38.36 -17.36 8.80
N ARG A 460 38.17 -18.58 8.28
CA ARG A 460 38.58 -18.94 6.91
C ARG A 460 37.83 -18.13 5.86
N ASN A 461 36.50 -18.09 5.91
CA ASN A 461 35.68 -17.31 4.98
C ASN A 461 36.03 -15.81 5.03
N VAL A 462 36.36 -15.30 6.22
CA VAL A 462 36.82 -13.92 6.42
C VAL A 462 38.19 -13.68 5.79
N ARG A 463 39.18 -14.55 6.02
CA ARG A 463 40.51 -14.47 5.35
C ARG A 463 40.39 -14.54 3.83
N ASP A 464 39.52 -15.41 3.32
CA ASP A 464 39.28 -15.56 1.88
C ASP A 464 38.64 -14.29 1.29
N ALA A 465 37.81 -13.56 2.05
CA ALA A 465 37.28 -12.27 1.64
C ALA A 465 38.30 -11.12 1.77
N GLU A 466 39.08 -11.09 2.86
CA GLU A 466 40.17 -10.14 3.06
C GLU A 466 41.19 -10.18 1.90
N ALA A 467 41.60 -11.38 1.49
CA ALA A 467 42.48 -11.58 0.34
C ALA A 467 41.83 -11.15 -0.99
N ARG A 468 40.55 -11.48 -1.23
CA ARG A 468 39.84 -11.13 -2.47
C ARG A 468 39.57 -9.63 -2.64
N HIS A 469 39.35 -8.92 -1.52
CA HIS A 469 38.96 -7.51 -1.53
C HIS A 469 40.09 -6.56 -1.08
N SER A 470 41.31 -7.06 -0.89
CA SER A 470 42.47 -6.31 -0.36
C SER A 470 42.20 -5.62 0.99
N ALA A 471 41.27 -6.17 1.78
CA ALA A 471 40.72 -5.56 2.99
C ALA A 471 41.58 -5.87 4.23
N LYS A 472 42.86 -5.47 4.17
CA LYS A 472 43.88 -5.79 5.18
C LYS A 472 43.45 -5.38 6.60
N GLY A 473 43.45 -6.31 7.53
CA GLY A 473 43.06 -6.13 8.93
C GLY A 473 41.67 -6.66 9.27
N LEU A 474 40.85 -7.06 8.29
CA LEU A 474 39.49 -7.56 8.53
C LEU A 474 39.47 -8.77 9.46
N THR A 475 40.37 -9.75 9.28
CA THR A 475 40.42 -10.94 10.15
C THR A 475 40.75 -10.56 11.59
N ASN A 476 41.60 -9.54 11.80
CA ASN A 476 41.95 -9.06 13.14
C ASN A 476 40.76 -8.34 13.79
N ALA A 477 40.05 -7.49 13.05
CA ALA A 477 38.80 -6.87 13.49
C ALA A 477 37.74 -7.91 13.87
N VAL A 478 37.57 -8.96 13.08
CA VAL A 478 36.67 -10.09 13.40
C VAL A 478 37.10 -10.81 14.68
N MET A 479 38.40 -11.06 14.86
CA MET A 479 38.91 -11.69 16.09
C MET A 479 38.68 -10.80 17.32
N ALA A 480 38.95 -9.49 17.24
CA ALA A 480 38.66 -8.54 18.32
C ALA A 480 37.18 -8.56 18.72
N ARG A 481 36.24 -8.49 17.74
CA ARG A 481 34.81 -8.52 18.04
C ARG A 481 34.36 -9.81 18.74
N LEU A 482 34.94 -10.95 18.35
CA LEU A 482 34.63 -12.25 18.96
C LEU A 482 35.22 -12.39 20.38
N ARG A 483 36.40 -11.80 20.66
CA ARG A 483 37.01 -11.77 22.00
C ARG A 483 36.16 -11.03 23.04
N ARG A 484 35.42 -9.99 22.63
CA ARG A 484 34.53 -9.24 23.54
C ARG A 484 33.47 -10.12 24.22
N GLN A 485 33.11 -11.27 23.63
CA GLN A 485 32.08 -12.20 24.11
C GLN A 485 30.71 -11.55 24.43
N SER A 486 30.47 -10.34 23.89
CA SER A 486 29.24 -9.58 24.06
C SER A 486 28.29 -9.83 22.89
N LEU A 487 27.03 -10.13 23.21
CA LEU A 487 25.96 -10.36 22.24
C LEU A 487 24.96 -9.21 22.26
N PRO A 488 24.40 -8.80 21.11
CA PRO A 488 23.25 -7.91 21.06
C PRO A 488 22.06 -8.51 21.82
N ARG A 489 21.09 -7.66 22.17
CA ARG A 489 19.87 -8.04 22.90
C ARG A 489 18.64 -7.67 22.10
N ILE A 490 17.60 -8.50 22.17
CA ILE A 490 16.27 -8.11 21.70
C ILE A 490 15.58 -7.39 22.86
N ARG A 491 15.18 -6.14 22.63
CA ARG A 491 14.47 -5.28 23.58
C ARG A 491 13.01 -5.71 23.73
N TYR A 492 12.32 -5.18 24.74
CA TYR A 492 10.89 -5.41 24.97
C TYR A 492 9.99 -4.98 23.79
N ASP A 493 10.47 -4.04 22.95
CA ASP A 493 9.81 -3.57 21.74
C ASP A 493 10.20 -4.36 20.47
N GLY A 494 10.93 -5.46 20.63
CA GLY A 494 11.39 -6.33 19.55
C GLY A 494 12.58 -5.81 18.75
N LEU A 495 13.02 -4.57 18.98
CA LEU A 495 14.20 -4.01 18.31
C LEU A 495 15.50 -4.55 18.91
N ILE A 496 16.57 -4.53 18.11
CA ILE A 496 17.89 -4.92 18.58
C ILE A 496 18.56 -3.73 19.30
N GLU A 497 19.03 -4.01 20.51
CA GLU A 497 20.03 -3.23 21.24
C GLU A 497 21.42 -3.81 20.97
N TYR A 498 22.31 -2.99 20.42
CA TYR A 498 23.68 -3.41 20.14
C TYR A 498 24.50 -3.48 21.42
N SER A 499 25.36 -4.48 21.49
CA SER A 499 26.34 -4.65 22.57
C SER A 499 27.61 -3.83 22.36
N THR A 500 27.92 -3.48 21.11
CA THR A 500 28.90 -2.44 20.78
C THR A 500 28.31 -1.05 21.09
N PRO A 501 29.06 -0.10 21.72
CA PRO A 501 28.55 1.22 22.08
C PRO A 501 27.96 2.00 20.89
N PRO A 502 27.01 2.92 21.12
CA PRO A 502 26.40 3.69 20.04
C PRO A 502 27.42 4.59 19.35
N VAL A 503 27.58 4.39 18.04
CA VAL A 503 28.38 5.26 17.16
C VAL A 503 27.76 6.66 17.15
N ASN A 504 28.43 7.63 17.76
CA ASN A 504 28.16 9.04 17.48
C ASN A 504 28.73 9.39 16.10
N ASP A 505 28.45 10.58 15.56
CA ASP A 505 28.76 10.86 14.16
C ASP A 505 30.26 10.88 13.79
N SER A 506 31.17 10.71 14.75
CA SER A 506 32.63 10.60 14.52
C SER A 506 33.40 9.62 15.42
N SER A 507 32.83 9.05 16.49
CA SER A 507 33.57 8.20 17.46
C SER A 507 32.64 7.27 18.26
N PHE A 508 33.23 6.28 18.94
CA PHE A 508 32.59 5.46 19.98
C PHE A 508 32.70 6.06 21.40
N GLY A 509 33.24 7.28 21.55
CA GLY A 509 33.59 7.86 22.85
C GLY A 509 34.97 7.42 23.38
N ILE A 510 35.79 6.87 22.48
CA ILE A 510 37.15 6.36 22.70
C ILE A 510 38.11 7.30 21.96
N SER A 511 39.33 7.51 22.49
CA SER A 511 40.35 8.34 21.84
C SER A 511 40.94 7.68 20.59
N ASP A 512 41.48 8.47 19.65
CA ASP A 512 42.12 7.94 18.44
C ASP A 512 43.32 7.03 18.76
N SER A 513 43.99 7.25 19.90
CA SER A 513 45.05 6.37 20.42
C SER A 513 44.50 5.01 20.87
N GLU A 514 43.46 4.98 21.70
CA GLU A 514 42.84 3.74 22.19
C GLU A 514 42.10 2.98 21.06
N LEU A 515 41.69 3.69 19.99
CA LEU A 515 41.12 3.09 18.78
C LEU A 515 42.19 2.32 17.95
N GLY A 516 43.47 2.56 18.22
CA GLY A 516 44.60 1.81 17.64
C GLY A 516 44.92 0.50 18.37
N ASP A 517 44.37 0.28 19.56
CA ASP A 517 44.67 -0.90 20.38
C ASP A 517 44.10 -2.19 19.76
N ASP A 518 44.81 -3.32 19.98
CA ASP A 518 44.42 -4.65 19.48
C ASP A 518 42.99 -5.08 19.89
N GLU A 519 42.51 -4.60 21.03
CA GLU A 519 41.17 -4.90 21.54
C GLU A 519 40.05 -4.03 20.91
N ASN A 520 40.40 -2.98 20.15
CA ASN A 520 39.47 -2.05 19.50
C ASN A 520 39.55 -2.07 17.95
N LEU A 521 40.25 -3.04 17.36
CA LEU A 521 40.36 -3.19 15.91
C LEU A 521 39.00 -3.40 15.21
N ASP A 522 38.00 -3.95 15.91
CA ASP A 522 36.62 -4.04 15.42
C ASP A 522 35.96 -2.65 15.31
N LEU A 523 36.13 -1.80 16.32
CA LEU A 523 35.62 -0.43 16.33
C LEU A 523 36.30 0.43 15.26
N ASN A 524 37.62 0.29 15.12
CA ASN A 524 38.41 0.93 14.08
C ASN A 524 37.88 0.54 12.69
N TRP A 525 37.67 -0.77 12.45
CA TRP A 525 37.07 -1.27 11.21
C TRP A 525 35.65 -0.75 10.98
N ILE A 526 34.81 -0.68 12.01
CA ILE A 526 33.46 -0.14 11.89
C ILE A 526 33.50 1.32 11.45
N LEU A 527 34.41 2.15 11.99
CA LEU A 527 34.55 3.56 11.60
C LEU A 527 35.19 3.74 10.22
N HIS A 528 36.34 3.10 9.96
CA HIS A 528 37.21 3.40 8.81
C HIS A 528 37.18 2.35 7.69
N GLY A 529 36.70 1.13 7.95
CA GLY A 529 36.52 0.10 6.91
C GLY A 529 37.81 -0.44 6.29
N GLY A 530 38.93 -0.38 7.01
CA GLY A 530 40.25 -0.78 6.52
C GLY A 530 41.03 0.34 5.82
N GLU A 531 40.46 1.53 5.67
CA GLU A 531 41.25 2.73 5.36
C GLU A 531 42.14 3.06 6.56
N SER A 532 43.44 2.73 6.46
CA SER A 532 44.45 3.20 7.42
C SER A 532 44.36 4.72 7.53
N MET A 533 44.18 5.26 8.73
CA MET A 533 44.13 6.70 9.00
C MET A 533 45.24 7.41 8.22
N PRO A 534 44.91 8.14 7.13
CA PRO A 534 45.88 9.02 6.52
C PRO A 534 46.10 10.16 7.50
N ASP A 535 47.33 10.63 7.67
CA ASP A 535 47.63 11.88 8.38
C ASP A 535 46.71 12.97 7.85
N ARG A 536 45.66 13.28 8.62
CA ARG A 536 44.57 14.12 8.16
C ARG A 536 44.93 15.53 8.60
N PRO A 537 45.40 16.42 7.70
CA PRO A 537 45.58 17.81 8.07
C PRO A 537 44.24 18.33 8.57
N ILE A 538 44.21 18.78 9.82
CA ILE A 538 42.99 19.15 10.53
C ILE A 538 42.28 20.21 9.70
N SER A 539 41.10 19.88 9.17
CA SER A 539 40.31 20.86 8.42
C SER A 539 40.01 22.04 9.33
N PRO A 540 40.23 23.31 8.91
CA PRO A 540 40.14 24.48 9.80
C PRO A 540 38.82 24.59 10.57
N MET A 541 37.71 24.11 9.99
CA MET A 541 36.39 24.03 10.62
C MET A 541 36.37 23.20 11.93
N SER A 542 37.22 22.18 12.06
CA SER A 542 37.28 21.33 13.26
C SER A 542 37.93 22.04 14.44
N MET A 543 38.96 22.86 14.19
CA MET A 543 39.61 23.66 15.24
C MET A 543 38.66 24.69 15.84
N VAL A 544 37.82 25.34 15.01
CA VAL A 544 36.82 26.31 15.49
C VAL A 544 35.83 25.64 16.45
N ALA A 545 35.30 24.46 16.11
CA ALA A 545 34.37 23.72 16.97
C ALA A 545 35.01 23.27 18.30
N GLY A 546 36.29 22.87 18.29
CA GLY A 546 37.05 22.52 19.49
C GLY A 546 37.30 23.72 20.41
N ILE A 547 37.76 24.85 19.84
CA ILE A 547 38.04 26.09 20.57
C ILE A 547 36.75 26.64 21.21
N THR A 548 35.61 26.62 20.52
CA THR A 548 34.32 27.07 21.08
C THR A 548 33.93 26.25 22.31
N LYS A 549 34.17 24.93 22.34
CA LYS A 549 33.92 24.10 23.54
C LYS A 549 34.87 24.43 24.70
N ALA A 550 36.15 24.65 24.43
CA ALA A 550 37.14 24.98 25.47
C ALA A 550 36.88 26.35 26.12
N PHE A 551 36.40 27.34 25.35
CA PHE A 551 36.07 28.67 25.86
C PHE A 551 34.82 28.71 26.76
N ILE A 552 33.88 27.78 26.56
CA ILE A 552 32.68 27.66 27.39
C ILE A 552 32.99 27.02 28.75
N ALA A 553 34.01 26.16 28.83
CA ALA A 553 34.40 25.46 30.06
C ALA A 553 35.17 26.32 31.09
N THR A 554 35.64 27.52 30.71
CA THR A 554 36.63 28.28 31.50
C THR A 554 36.11 29.58 32.15
N LYS A 555 34.79 29.84 32.12
CA LYS A 555 34.19 31.01 32.81
C LYS A 555 33.22 30.60 33.94
N SER A 556 33.80 30.24 35.09
CA SER A 556 33.11 30.37 36.38
C SER A 556 33.97 31.15 37.38
N HIS A 557 33.70 32.44 37.57
CA HIS A 557 33.98 33.19 38.82
C HIS A 557 33.11 34.46 38.86
N LYS A 558 32.59 34.81 40.04
CA LYS A 558 31.58 35.88 40.24
C LYS A 558 32.17 37.24 40.61
N ALA A 559 31.70 38.30 39.91
CA ALA A 559 31.58 39.71 40.32
C ALA A 559 30.63 40.44 39.30
N GLY A 560 30.05 41.63 39.55
CA GLY A 560 30.13 42.47 40.75
C GLY A 560 29.17 43.69 40.87
N LEU A 561 28.21 43.93 39.95
CA LEU A 561 27.25 45.08 39.89
C LEU A 561 27.90 46.48 39.66
N PRO A 562 27.16 47.56 39.27
CA PRO A 562 25.82 47.68 38.62
C PRO A 562 25.67 48.77 37.49
N TRP A 563 24.48 48.83 36.85
CA TRP A 563 23.87 49.91 36.03
C TRP A 563 24.56 50.43 34.74
N ILE A 564 23.88 50.31 33.60
CA ILE A 564 23.25 51.42 32.83
C ILE A 564 22.31 50.81 31.75
N ASN A 565 21.30 51.56 31.34
CA ASN A 565 20.21 51.14 30.46
C ASN A 565 20.19 52.04 29.21
N GLU A 566 20.19 51.49 27.99
CA GLU A 566 19.43 52.04 26.83
C GLU A 566 19.52 51.18 25.54
N LYS A 567 18.31 50.88 25.01
CA LYS A 567 17.84 50.67 23.62
C LYS A 567 18.68 50.02 22.50
N GLU A 568 17.99 49.07 21.84
CA GLU A 568 17.84 48.82 20.37
C GLU A 568 19.16 48.67 19.55
N ASP A 569 19.39 47.59 18.78
CA ASP A 569 18.42 46.80 18.00
C ASP A 569 18.96 45.40 17.57
N ALA A 570 18.05 44.56 17.04
CA ALA A 570 18.27 43.40 16.16
C ALA A 570 18.82 42.03 16.66
N THR A 571 18.31 41.00 15.95
CA THR A 571 18.74 39.58 15.80
C THR A 571 18.34 38.50 16.83
N CYS A 572 17.60 37.51 16.31
CA CYS A 572 17.02 36.37 17.00
C CYS A 572 18.04 35.40 17.63
N VAL A 573 17.85 35.08 18.92
CA VAL A 573 18.33 33.83 19.53
C VAL A 573 17.17 33.19 20.29
N VAL A 574 16.57 32.15 19.72
CA VAL A 574 15.57 31.33 20.43
C VAL A 574 16.33 30.33 21.29
N THR A 575 16.31 30.56 22.60
CA THR A 575 16.88 29.64 23.59
C THR A 575 16.13 28.31 23.61
N MET A 576 16.87 27.21 23.47
CA MET A 576 16.37 25.89 23.84
C MET A 576 16.22 25.80 25.36
N ASP A 577 14.99 25.90 25.86
CA ASP A 577 14.62 25.28 27.15
C ASP A 577 13.10 25.17 27.32
N ARG A 578 12.54 24.01 26.92
CA ARG A 578 11.28 23.42 27.44
C ARG A 578 10.94 22.13 26.70
N MET A 579 11.30 20.99 27.28
CA MET A 579 10.59 19.71 27.11
C MET A 579 11.00 18.74 28.24
N LYS A 580 10.39 18.94 29.42
CA LYS A 580 10.25 17.93 30.48
C LYS A 580 8.75 17.67 30.64
N SER A 581 8.41 16.38 30.85
CA SER A 581 7.06 15.77 30.87
C SER A 581 6.27 15.98 29.55
N ASP A 582 5.64 14.97 28.96
CA ASP A 582 4.58 14.16 29.56
C ASP A 582 4.70 12.66 29.27
N ASP A 583 5.09 11.90 30.31
CA ASP A 583 5.03 10.43 30.36
C ASP A 583 4.20 9.99 31.57
N GLN A 584 2.91 10.37 31.59
CA GLN A 584 1.91 9.85 32.54
C GLN A 584 0.50 9.76 31.92
N ILE A 585 0.27 8.66 31.20
CA ILE A 585 -0.99 7.91 30.95
C ILE A 585 -0.44 6.61 30.32
N VAL A 586 -0.38 5.44 30.97
CA VAL A 586 -1.44 4.68 31.64
C VAL A 586 -0.90 3.94 32.87
N ARG A 587 -1.55 4.10 34.04
CA ARG A 587 -1.50 3.17 35.18
C ARG A 587 -2.84 3.20 35.93
N ARG A 588 -3.30 2.03 36.39
CA ARG A 588 -4.63 1.61 36.93
C ARG A 588 -5.39 0.79 35.89
N GLN A 589 -5.99 -0.37 36.19
CA GLN A 589 -5.91 -1.30 37.34
C GLN A 589 -5.61 -2.70 36.73
N ASP A 590 -5.05 -3.70 37.42
CA ASP A 590 -5.71 -4.43 38.50
C ASP A 590 -4.74 -4.91 39.59
N SER A 591 -5.25 -4.87 40.82
CA SER A 591 -4.70 -5.57 41.97
C SER A 591 -5.79 -6.50 42.48
N ASN A 592 -5.52 -7.80 42.48
CA ASN A 592 -6.16 -8.74 43.38
C ASN A 592 -5.16 -9.82 43.74
N ASP A 593 -4.88 -9.92 45.04
CA ASP A 593 -3.86 -10.80 45.59
C ASP A 593 -4.26 -12.28 45.48
N THR A 594 -3.31 -13.15 45.19
CA THR A 594 -3.14 -14.34 46.03
C THR A 594 -1.70 -14.82 46.03
N VAL A 595 -1.12 -14.87 47.22
CA VAL A 595 0.23 -15.37 47.51
C VAL A 595 0.25 -16.89 47.43
N PHE A 596 1.25 -17.48 46.76
CA PHE A 596 1.86 -18.75 47.20
C PHE A 596 3.32 -18.87 46.74
N SER A 597 4.18 -19.29 47.66
CA SER A 597 5.63 -19.50 47.50
C SER A 597 5.96 -20.91 46.97
N PRO A 598 7.20 -21.18 46.51
CA PRO A 598 7.48 -22.31 45.62
C PRO A 598 7.90 -23.60 46.34
N HIS A 599 7.74 -24.71 45.60
CA HIS A 599 8.52 -25.94 45.69
C HIS A 599 9.05 -26.29 44.30
#